data_AF-A0A838MZ13-F1
#
_entry.id   AF-A0A838MZ13-F1
#
_cell.length_a   1.000
_cell.length_b   1.000
_cell.length_c   1.000
_cell.angle_alpha   90.00
_cell.angle_beta   90.00
_cell.angle_gamma   90.00
#
_symmetry.space_group_name_H-M   'P 1'
#
loop_
_entity.id
_entity.type
_entity.pdbx_description
1 polymer ?
#
loop_
_entity_poly.entity_id
_entity_poly.type
_entity_poly.pdbx_seq_one_letter_code
_entity_poly.pdbx_strand_id
1 'polypeptide(L)' 'LTRANDNPRGRFTLLLRRTAQGWRIVHDHTSSASS' A
#
# COMPACT_ATOMS: atom_id res chain seq x y z
N LEU A 1 26.93 -1.48 3.03
CA LEU A 1 26.35 -1.49 1.67
C LEU A 1 24.83 -1.36 1.82
N THR A 2 24.27 -0.18 1.55
CA THR A 2 22.81 0.02 1.53
C THR A 2 22.30 -0.43 0.18
N ARG A 3 21.45 -1.44 0.12
CA ARG A 3 20.85 -1.95 -1.12
C ARG A 3 19.60 -1.13 -1.46
N ALA A 4 19.27 -1.04 -2.74
CA ALA A 4 18.10 -0.30 -3.22
C ALA A 4 16.77 -0.76 -2.57
N ASN A 5 16.71 -2.01 -2.11
CA ASN A 5 15.53 -2.59 -1.45
C ASN A 5 15.50 -2.38 0.07
N ASP A 6 16.50 -1.73 0.67
CA ASP A 6 16.56 -1.53 2.13
C ASP A 6 15.62 -0.39 2.58
N ASN A 7 15.08 0.40 1.64
CA ASN A 7 14.13 1.49 1.90
C ASN A 7 13.02 1.50 0.82
N PRO A 8 12.12 0.50 0.79
CA PRO A 8 11.03 0.48 -0.17
C PRO A 8 10.09 1.65 0.13
N ARG A 9 9.97 2.59 -0.82
CA ARG A 9 9.10 3.76 -0.74
C ARG A 9 8.06 3.71 -1.85
N GLY A 10 6.84 4.12 -1.56
CA GLY A 10 5.77 4.07 -2.54
C GLY A 10 4.54 4.85 -2.10
N ARG A 11 3.66 5.13 -3.06
CA ARG A 11 2.31 5.61 -2.79
C ARG A 11 1.36 4.42 -2.78
N PHE A 12 0.60 4.33 -1.72
CA PHE A 12 -0.42 3.30 -1.49
C PHE A 12 -1.80 3.92 -1.61
N THR A 13 -2.72 3.22 -2.27
CA THR A 13 -4.14 3.56 -2.32
C THR A 13 -4.94 2.35 -1.85
N LEU A 14 -5.77 2.52 -0.82
CA LEU A 14 -6.59 1.46 -0.25
C LEU A 14 -8.07 1.78 -0.45
N LEU A 15 -8.80 0.89 -1.10
CA LEU A 15 -10.26 0.93 -1.15
C LEU A 15 -10.80 0.04 -0.03
N LEU A 16 -11.50 0.68 0.91
CA LEU A 16 -12.05 0.05 2.09
C LEU A 16 -13.57 -0.13 1.93
N ARG A 17 -14.08 -1.32 2.24
CA ARG A 17 -15.52 -1.59 2.33
C ARG A 17 -15.92 -1.92 3.75
N ARG A 18 -16.96 -1.25 4.26
CA ARG A 18 -17.58 -1.60 5.53
C ARG A 18 -18.50 -2.80 5.33
N THR A 19 -18.33 -3.81 6.16
CA THR A 19 -19.17 -5.00 6.25
C THR A 19 -19.76 -5.11 7.65
N ALA A 20 -20.68 -6.05 7.87
CA ALA A 20 -21.21 -6.32 9.21
C ALA A 20 -20.10 -6.75 10.20
N GLN A 21 -19.02 -7.34 9.70
CA GLN A 21 -17.86 -7.79 10.48
C GLN A 21 -16.76 -6.73 10.60
N GLY A 22 -17.00 -5.51 10.10
CA GLY A 22 -16.06 -4.40 10.15
C GLY A 22 -15.50 -4.00 8.78
N TRP A 23 -14.41 -3.23 8.79
CA TRP A 23 -13.77 -2.74 7.58
C TRP A 23 -12.86 -3.77 6.96
N ARG A 24 -12.87 -3.85 5.63
CA ARG A 24 -11.96 -4.70 4.85
C ARG A 24 -11.37 -3.91 3.70
N ILE A 25 -10.09 -4.14 3.41
CA ILE A 25 -9.47 -3.71 2.16
C ILE A 25 -10.02 -4.63 1.08
N VAL A 26 -10.72 -4.05 0.10
CA VAL A 26 -11.31 -4.81 -1.02
C VAL A 26 -10.53 -4.64 -2.31
N HIS A 27 -9.68 -3.62 -2.38
CA HIS A 27 -8.71 -3.42 -3.44
C HIS A 27 -7.58 -2.54 -2.91
N ASP A 28 -6.36 -2.82 -3.35
CA ASP A 28 -5.21 -1.97 -3.13
C ASP A 28 -4.47 -1.71 -4.45
N HIS A 29 -3.85 -0.55 -4.51
CA HIS A 29 -2.92 -0.20 -5.56
C HIS A 29 -1.65 0.38 -4.95
N THR A 30 -0.50 -0.16 -5.37
CA THR A 30 0.82 0.25 -4.91
C THR A 30 1.64 0.75 -6.11
N SER A 31 2.20 1.95 -5.99
CA SER A 31 3.10 2.54 -6.99
C SER A 31 4.41 2.96 -6.35
N SER A 32 5.52 2.83 -7.08
CA SER A 32 6.83 3.30 -6.63
C SER A 32 6.86 4.82 -6.60
N ALA A 33 7.37 5.41 -5.53
CA ALA A 33 7.67 6.83 -5.48
C ALA A 33 9.09 7.03 -6.01
N SER A 34 9.23 7.58 -7.22
CA SER A 34 10.52 8.03 -7.73
C SER A 34 10.93 9.30 -6.97
N SER A 35 12.06 9.26 -6.28
CA SER A 35 12.74 10.44 -5.73
C SER A 35 13.47 11.21 -6.82
#